data_AF-A0A518E1P7-F1
#
_entry.id   AF-A0A518E1P7-F1
#
_cell.length_a   1.000
_cell.length_b   1.000
_cell.length_c   1.000
_cell.angle_alpha   90.00
_cell.angle_beta   90.00
_cell.angle_gamma   90.00
#
_symmetry.space_group_name_H-M   'P 1'
#
loop_
_entity.id
_entity.type
_entity.pdbx_description
1 polymer ?
#
loop_
_entity_poly.entity_id
_entity_poly.type
_entity_poly.pdbx_seq_one_letter_code
_entity_poly.pdbx_strand_id
1 'polypeptide(L)'
;MQEYKKRVRLLAERYGASIDYANDDGLTLTTLVGSICFTPTSKSDMNCKITRQKTNVAFTCPKAFVFDIVDRFATGKPLDGYKPKGNPLTLQEYIDEEHATERVSQLKNRIVAGTANNGELGGNHYNAEYFNGILVLFDIFTGAPTNVVELT
;
A
#
# COMPACT_ATOMS: atom_id res chain seq x y z
N MET A 1 -0.52 -12.77 -9.23
CA MET A 1 -0.65 -11.58 -10.12
C MET A 1 -2.06 -10.99 -10.08
N GLN A 2 -3.13 -11.80 -10.11
CA GLN A 2 -4.52 -11.29 -9.91
C GLN A 2 -4.76 -10.72 -8.50
N GLU A 3 -4.22 -11.34 -7.45
CA GLU A 3 -4.38 -10.85 -6.06
C GLU A 3 -3.80 -9.45 -5.86
N TYR A 4 -2.64 -9.16 -6.46
CA TYR A 4 -2.01 -7.84 -6.40
C TYR A 4 -2.90 -6.76 -7.03
N LYS A 5 -3.44 -7.00 -8.23
CA LYS A 5 -4.34 -6.05 -8.91
C LYS A 5 -5.61 -5.79 -8.09
N LYS A 6 -6.15 -6.83 -7.47
CA LYS A 6 -7.31 -6.74 -6.56
C LYS A 6 -7.00 -5.86 -5.35
N ARG A 7 -5.85 -6.05 -4.70
CA ARG A 7 -5.45 -5.23 -3.53
C ARG A 7 -5.23 -3.77 -3.91
N VAL A 8 -4.60 -3.49 -5.05
CA VAL A 8 -4.43 -2.12 -5.55
C VAL A 8 -5.78 -1.47 -5.85
N ARG A 9 -6.73 -2.22 -6.45
CA ARG A 9 -8.09 -1.72 -6.67
C ARG A 9 -8.79 -1.35 -5.38
N LEU A 10 -8.78 -2.23 -4.39
CA LEU A 10 -9.44 -1.98 -3.11
C LEU A 10 -8.83 -0.76 -2.39
N LEU A 11 -7.50 -0.60 -2.46
CA LEU A 11 -6.83 0.60 -1.97
C LEU A 11 -7.23 1.86 -2.76
N ALA A 12 -7.35 1.76 -4.09
CA ALA A 12 -7.79 2.87 -4.94
C ALA A 12 -9.23 3.30 -4.61
N GLU A 13 -10.15 2.35 -4.47
CA GLU A 13 -11.55 2.58 -4.10
C GLU A 13 -11.68 3.31 -2.76
N ARG A 14 -10.84 2.93 -1.77
CA ARG A 14 -10.78 3.63 -0.46
C ARG A 14 -10.49 5.13 -0.62
N TYR A 15 -9.59 5.50 -1.53
CA TYR A 15 -9.26 6.91 -1.79
C TYR A 15 -10.21 7.58 -2.79
N GLY A 16 -11.30 6.91 -3.20
CA GLY A 16 -12.23 7.41 -4.20
C GLY A 16 -11.60 7.51 -5.60
N ALA A 17 -10.56 6.73 -5.88
CA ALA A 17 -9.87 6.71 -7.16
C ALA A 17 -10.49 5.67 -8.10
N SER A 18 -10.51 5.96 -9.40
CA SER A 18 -10.81 4.98 -10.44
C SER A 18 -9.54 4.24 -10.86
N ILE A 19 -9.70 2.98 -11.29
CA ILE A 19 -8.59 2.17 -11.80
C ILE A 19 -8.90 1.66 -13.20
N ASP A 20 -7.95 1.82 -14.10
CA ASP A 20 -7.98 1.28 -15.46
C ASP A 20 -6.82 0.30 -15.63
N TYR A 21 -7.13 -0.88 -16.17
CA TYR A 21 -6.12 -1.90 -16.43
C TYR A 21 -5.79 -1.93 -17.92
N ALA A 22 -4.50 -1.87 -18.22
CA ALA A 22 -4.01 -2.05 -19.57
C ALA A 22 -3.74 -3.55 -19.86
N ASN A 23 -3.69 -3.89 -21.14
CA ASN A 23 -3.48 -5.26 -21.62
C ASN A 23 -2.09 -5.83 -21.26
N ASP A 24 -1.12 -4.96 -20.95
CA ASP A 24 0.28 -5.27 -20.64
C ASP A 24 0.55 -5.39 -19.13
N ASP A 25 -0.49 -5.72 -18.35
CA ASP A 25 -0.47 -5.66 -16.89
C ASP A 25 -0.25 -4.26 -16.28
N GLY A 26 -0.22 -3.21 -17.11
CA GLY A 26 -0.25 -1.83 -16.67
C GLY A 26 -1.50 -1.50 -15.86
N LEU A 27 -1.35 -0.55 -14.95
CA LEU A 27 -2.46 -0.02 -14.17
C LEU A 27 -2.39 1.50 -14.13
N THR A 28 -3.53 2.16 -14.35
CA THR A 28 -3.66 3.60 -14.19
C THR A 28 -4.66 3.87 -13.07
N LEU A 29 -4.25 4.66 -12.09
CA LEU A 29 -5.09 5.16 -11.02
C LEU A 29 -5.39 6.63 -11.28
N THR A 30 -6.66 7.02 -11.25
CA THR A 30 -7.10 8.40 -11.49
C THR A 30 -7.91 8.91 -10.30
N THR A 31 -7.60 10.12 -9.87
CA THR A 31 -8.30 10.85 -8.80
C THR A 31 -8.67 12.24 -9.28
N LEU A 32 -9.42 12.99 -8.47
CA LEU A 32 -9.67 14.41 -8.73
C LEU A 32 -8.40 15.26 -8.77
N VAL A 33 -7.30 14.81 -8.13
CA VAL A 33 -6.05 15.58 -8.03
C VAL A 33 -5.01 15.24 -9.10
N GLY A 34 -5.24 14.18 -9.89
CA GLY A 34 -4.32 13.73 -10.92
C GLY A 34 -4.39 12.23 -11.17
N SER A 35 -3.36 11.68 -11.81
CA SER A 35 -3.25 10.26 -12.10
C SER A 35 -1.86 9.68 -11.84
N ILE A 36 -1.82 8.37 -11.64
CA ILE A 36 -0.61 7.54 -11.60
C ILE A 36 -0.76 6.46 -12.66
N CYS A 37 0.26 6.23 -13.47
CA CYS A 37 0.36 5.11 -14.38
C CYS A 37 1.57 4.25 -13.99
N PHE A 38 1.31 2.97 -13.72
CA PHE A 38 2.35 1.97 -13.52
C PHE A 38 2.42 1.05 -14.72
N THR A 39 3.62 0.92 -15.30
CA THR A 39 3.89 0.06 -16.45
C THR A 39 4.93 -0.97 -16.04
N PRO A 40 4.57 -2.26 -15.90
CA PRO A 40 5.51 -3.33 -15.62
C PRO A 40 6.65 -3.36 -16.64
N THR A 41 7.89 -3.43 -16.15
CA THR A 41 9.08 -3.60 -17.00
C THR A 41 9.72 -4.97 -16.80
N SER A 42 9.52 -5.57 -15.63
CA SER A 42 10.02 -6.91 -15.30
C SER A 42 9.04 -7.63 -14.34
N LYS A 43 9.43 -8.81 -13.84
CA LYS A 43 8.67 -9.49 -12.78
C LYS A 43 8.69 -8.73 -11.45
N SER A 44 9.79 -8.03 -11.15
CA SER A 44 10.03 -7.30 -9.89
C SER A 44 9.80 -5.80 -10.01
N ASP A 45 9.94 -5.22 -11.20
CA ASP A 45 10.05 -3.78 -11.40
C ASP A 45 8.98 -3.23 -12.35
N MET A 46 8.77 -1.93 -12.23
CA MET A 46 7.85 -1.16 -13.07
C MET A 46 8.31 0.29 -13.21
N ASN A 47 7.89 0.93 -14.29
CA ASN A 47 7.92 2.38 -14.41
C ASN A 47 6.67 2.96 -13.75
N CYS A 48 6.84 4.07 -13.05
CA CYS A 48 5.79 4.87 -12.45
C CYS A 48 5.82 6.25 -13.09
N LYS A 49 4.68 6.72 -13.59
CA LYS A 49 4.47 8.08 -14.07
C LYS A 49 3.32 8.70 -13.28
N ILE A 50 3.58 9.81 -12.63
CA ILE A 50 2.60 10.57 -11.84
C ILE A 50 2.38 11.89 -12.53
N THR A 51 1.11 12.23 -12.76
CA THR A 51 0.68 13.53 -13.27
C THR A 51 -0.22 14.17 -12.22
N ARG A 52 0.25 15.26 -11.61
CA ARG A 52 -0.49 16.03 -10.61
C ARG A 52 -0.43 17.50 -10.98
N GLN A 53 -1.58 18.06 -11.38
CA GLN A 53 -1.67 19.44 -11.87
C GLN A 53 -0.63 19.74 -12.97
N LYS A 54 0.34 20.63 -12.73
CA LYS A 54 1.42 21.00 -13.67
C LYS A 54 2.71 20.20 -13.47
N THR A 55 2.73 19.27 -12.52
CA THR A 55 3.91 18.47 -12.19
C THR A 55 3.76 17.08 -12.81
N ASN A 56 4.81 16.67 -13.52
CA ASN A 56 4.95 15.31 -14.03
C ASN A 56 6.21 14.71 -13.43
N VAL A 57 6.06 13.58 -12.75
CA VAL A 57 7.15 12.84 -12.13
C VAL A 57 7.19 11.46 -12.77
N ALA A 58 8.38 10.98 -13.12
CA ALA A 58 8.55 9.63 -13.63
C ALA A 58 9.80 9.00 -13.03
N PHE A 59 9.68 7.73 -12.61
CA PHE A 59 10.79 6.96 -12.06
C PHE A 59 10.50 5.46 -12.17
N THR A 60 11.56 4.66 -12.10
CA THR A 60 11.45 3.19 -11.98
C THR A 60 11.45 2.81 -10.50
N CYS A 61 10.63 1.84 -10.13
CA CYS A 61 10.56 1.34 -8.77
C CYS A 61 10.17 -0.15 -8.72
N PRO A 62 10.51 -0.88 -7.65
CA PRO A 62 10.02 -2.23 -7.46
C PRO A 62 8.50 -2.25 -7.24
N LYS A 63 7.83 -3.28 -7.78
CA LYS A 63 6.38 -3.51 -7.66
C LYS A 63 5.90 -3.61 -6.21
N ALA A 64 6.77 -4.02 -5.29
CA ALA A 64 6.49 -4.09 -3.87
C ALA A 64 6.06 -2.74 -3.26
N PHE A 65 6.46 -1.61 -3.86
CA PHE A 65 6.19 -0.28 -3.34
C PHE A 65 4.94 0.40 -3.92
N VAL A 66 4.13 -0.29 -4.75
CA VAL A 66 2.92 0.35 -5.32
C VAL A 66 1.99 0.88 -4.24
N PHE A 67 1.76 0.12 -3.17
CA PHE A 67 0.84 0.57 -2.13
C PHE A 67 1.31 1.86 -1.45
N ASP A 68 2.61 1.99 -1.20
CA ASP A 68 3.20 3.21 -0.65
C ASP A 68 3.10 4.40 -1.62
N ILE A 69 3.32 4.17 -2.91
CA ILE A 69 3.19 5.22 -3.92
C ILE A 69 1.73 5.68 -4.03
N VAL A 70 0.77 4.74 -4.04
CA VAL A 70 -0.66 5.03 -4.08
C VAL A 70 -1.10 5.81 -2.82
N ASP A 71 -0.71 5.37 -1.62
CA ASP A 71 -1.00 6.10 -0.37
C ASP A 71 -0.42 7.52 -0.41
N ARG A 72 0.86 7.65 -0.75
CA ARG A 72 1.53 8.96 -0.82
C ARG A 72 0.85 9.90 -1.80
N PHE A 73 0.48 9.39 -2.97
CA PHE A 73 -0.23 10.17 -3.97
C PHE A 73 -1.59 10.63 -3.44
N ALA A 74 -2.39 9.72 -2.89
CA ALA A 74 -3.74 10.00 -2.40
C ALA A 74 -3.74 10.93 -1.18
N THR A 75 -2.76 10.79 -0.29
CA THR A 75 -2.57 11.64 0.91
C THR A 75 -1.82 12.94 0.61
N GLY A 76 -1.41 13.14 -0.65
CA GLY A 76 -0.75 14.35 -1.11
C GLY A 76 0.72 14.50 -0.70
N LYS A 77 1.33 13.46 -0.13
CA LYS A 77 2.77 13.41 0.19
C LYS A 77 3.63 13.55 -1.08
N PRO A 78 4.79 14.21 -1.01
CA PRO A 78 5.65 14.40 -2.17
C PRO A 78 6.20 13.06 -2.69
N LEU A 79 6.23 12.94 -4.02
CA LEU A 79 6.79 11.79 -4.75
C LEU A 79 7.96 12.19 -5.67
N ASP A 80 8.29 13.48 -5.74
CA ASP A 80 9.51 13.96 -6.38
C ASP A 80 10.73 13.40 -5.64
N GLY A 81 11.58 12.67 -6.38
CA GLY A 81 12.75 12.01 -5.79
C GLY A 81 12.40 10.86 -4.82
N TYR A 82 11.21 10.26 -4.97
CA TYR A 82 10.79 9.13 -4.15
C TYR A 82 11.86 8.04 -4.07
N LYS A 83 12.29 7.74 -2.84
CA LYS A 83 13.16 6.62 -2.49
C LYS A 83 12.54 5.90 -1.31
N PRO A 84 12.16 4.62 -1.45
CA PRO A 84 11.61 3.87 -0.34
C PRO A 84 12.65 3.75 0.78
N LYS A 85 12.18 3.87 2.03
CA LYS A 85 13.00 3.59 3.21
C LYS A 85 12.79 2.13 3.62
N GLY A 86 13.75 1.28 3.31
CA GLY A 86 13.65 -0.15 3.60
C GLY A 86 12.62 -0.87 2.72
N ASN A 87 12.24 -2.07 3.16
CA ASN A 87 11.24 -2.90 2.48
C ASN A 87 9.86 -2.73 3.15
N PRO A 88 8.75 -2.90 2.41
CA PRO A 88 7.43 -2.99 3.03
C PRO A 88 7.41 -4.20 3.97
N LEU A 89 7.13 -3.96 5.25
CA LEU A 89 7.10 -5.02 6.26
C LEU A 89 5.86 -5.90 6.06
N THR A 90 6.05 -7.21 6.10
CA THR A 90 4.99 -8.21 6.19
C THR A 90 4.32 -8.16 7.57
N LEU A 91 3.10 -8.72 7.67
CA LEU A 91 2.39 -8.80 8.95
C LEU A 91 3.20 -9.54 10.03
N GLN A 92 4.00 -10.53 9.63
CA GLN A 92 4.88 -11.28 10.52
C GLN A 92 6.04 -10.41 11.01
N GLU A 93 6.63 -9.58 10.14
CA GLU A 93 7.72 -8.66 10.53
C GLU A 93 7.22 -7.51 11.42
N TYR A 94 5.94 -7.15 11.34
CA TYR A 94 5.31 -6.28 12.34
C TYR A 94 5.14 -6.97 13.70
N ILE A 95 5.20 -8.31 13.76
CA ILE A 95 4.91 -9.10 14.97
C ILE A 95 6.09 -10.04 15.20
N ASP A 96 7.26 -9.47 15.50
CA ASP A 96 8.47 -10.23 15.84
C ASP A 96 8.54 -10.50 17.36
N GLU A 97 7.66 -11.38 17.87
CA GLU A 97 7.62 -11.77 19.28
C GLU A 97 7.23 -13.26 19.46
N GLU A 98 7.60 -13.85 20.62
CA GLU A 98 6.97 -15.09 21.11
C GLU A 98 5.43 -14.91 21.11
N HIS A 99 4.69 -15.92 20.64
CA HIS A 99 3.23 -15.89 20.44
C HIS A 99 2.70 -15.05 19.26
N ALA A 100 3.52 -14.76 18.24
CA ALA A 100 3.09 -14.02 17.04
C ALA A 100 1.77 -14.52 16.42
N THR A 101 1.57 -15.84 16.33
CA THR A 101 0.35 -16.44 15.76
C THR A 101 -0.93 -16.07 16.51
N GLU A 102 -0.87 -15.99 17.85
CA GLU A 102 -2.01 -15.64 18.68
C GLU A 102 -2.34 -14.15 18.52
N ARG A 103 -1.33 -13.28 18.52
CA ARG A 103 -1.51 -11.84 18.30
C ARG A 103 -2.00 -11.52 16.89
N VAL A 104 -1.50 -12.22 15.86
CA VAL A 104 -2.06 -12.14 14.50
C VAL A 104 -3.55 -12.49 14.51
N SER A 105 -3.93 -13.55 15.23
CA SER A 105 -5.33 -13.99 15.31
C SER A 105 -6.22 -12.98 16.06
N GLN A 106 -5.72 -12.40 17.16
CA GLN A 106 -6.42 -11.35 17.89
C GLN A 106 -6.55 -10.07 17.05
N LEU A 107 -5.51 -9.68 16.31
CA LEU A 107 -5.55 -8.56 15.39
C LEU A 107 -6.57 -8.82 14.27
N LYS A 108 -6.57 -10.02 13.66
CA LYS A 108 -7.60 -10.45 12.69
C LYS A 108 -9.01 -10.28 13.25
N ASN A 109 -9.26 -10.73 14.48
CA ASN A 109 -10.58 -10.61 15.12
C ASN A 109 -10.97 -9.14 15.38
N ARG A 110 -10.05 -8.31 15.87
CA ARG A 110 -10.30 -6.87 16.10
C ARG A 110 -10.58 -6.12 14.80
N ILE A 111 -9.87 -6.48 13.74
CA ILE A 111 -10.05 -5.98 12.38
C ILE A 111 -11.44 -6.33 11.86
N VAL A 112 -11.84 -7.61 11.92
CA VAL A 112 -13.18 -8.05 11.49
C VAL A 112 -14.28 -7.36 12.31
N ALA A 113 -14.03 -7.13 13.60
CA ALA A 113 -14.95 -6.43 14.48
C ALA A 113 -15.00 -4.90 14.26
N GLY A 114 -14.18 -4.33 13.35
CA GLY A 114 -14.11 -2.88 13.11
C GLY A 114 -13.54 -2.08 14.30
N THR A 115 -12.78 -2.73 15.18
CA THR A 115 -12.22 -2.14 16.42
C THR A 115 -10.69 -2.08 16.41
N ALA A 116 -10.07 -2.44 15.28
CA ALA A 116 -8.65 -2.25 15.07
C ALA A 116 -8.38 -0.76 14.85
N ASN A 117 -7.96 -0.08 15.91
CA ASN A 117 -7.40 1.26 15.88
C ASN A 117 -5.97 1.19 16.42
N ASN A 118 -5.08 2.01 15.85
CA ASN A 118 -3.71 2.35 16.25
C ASN A 118 -3.09 1.46 17.35
N GLY A 119 -2.02 0.74 17.01
CA GLY A 119 -1.38 -0.15 17.97
C GLY A 119 0.13 -0.21 17.83
N GLU A 120 0.74 -0.88 18.80
CA GLU A 120 2.13 -1.29 18.77
C GLU A 120 2.17 -2.82 18.72
N LEU A 121 3.00 -3.37 17.84
CA LEU A 121 3.29 -4.80 17.75
C LEU A 121 4.81 -4.94 17.58
N GLY A 122 5.49 -5.71 18.43
CA GLY A 122 6.94 -5.95 18.31
C GLY A 122 7.80 -4.68 18.35
N GLY A 123 7.36 -3.62 19.04
CA GLY A 123 8.04 -2.31 19.04
C GLY A 123 7.74 -1.43 17.82
N ASN A 124 7.08 -1.98 16.79
CA ASN A 124 6.65 -1.26 15.61
C ASN A 124 5.27 -0.66 15.83
N HIS A 125 5.16 0.63 15.56
CA HIS A 125 3.91 1.35 15.63
C HIS A 125 3.22 1.27 14.27
N TYR A 126 1.97 0.82 14.26
CA TYR A 126 1.20 0.73 13.04
C TYR A 126 -0.15 1.40 13.22
N ASN A 127 -0.60 2.02 12.13
CA ASN A 127 -2.02 2.24 11.91
C ASN A 127 -2.50 1.16 10.94
N ALA A 128 -3.57 0.47 11.35
CA ALA A 128 -4.17 -0.61 10.59
C ALA A 128 -5.62 -0.23 10.32
N GLU A 129 -6.04 -0.35 9.07
CA GLU A 129 -7.45 -0.19 8.73
C GLU A 129 -7.90 -1.33 7.83
N TYR A 130 -9.08 -1.86 8.17
CA TYR A 130 -9.71 -2.90 7.39
C TYR A 130 -10.77 -2.31 6.47
N PHE A 131 -10.66 -2.63 5.19
CA PHE A 131 -11.58 -2.18 4.17
C PHE A 131 -11.84 -3.31 3.19
N ASN A 132 -13.09 -3.76 3.04
CA ASN A 132 -13.48 -4.76 2.03
C ASN A 132 -12.58 -6.01 1.96
N GLY A 133 -12.11 -6.54 3.09
CA GLY A 133 -11.26 -7.74 3.11
C GLY A 133 -9.75 -7.48 3.09
N ILE A 134 -9.30 -6.24 2.88
CA ILE A 134 -7.88 -5.88 2.91
C ILE A 134 -7.52 -5.14 4.19
N LEU A 135 -6.35 -5.47 4.72
CA LEU A 135 -5.68 -4.72 5.77
C LEU A 135 -4.66 -3.79 5.14
N VAL A 136 -4.82 -2.49 5.36
CA VAL A 136 -3.80 -1.49 5.01
C VAL A 136 -2.98 -1.20 6.26
N LEU A 137 -1.68 -1.43 6.17
CA LEU A 137 -0.70 -1.18 7.23
C LEU A 137 0.09 0.09 6.90
N PHE A 138 0.01 1.07 7.79
CA PHE A 138 0.78 2.29 7.74
C PHE A 138 1.79 2.29 8.89
N ASP A 139 3.02 2.69 8.60
CA ASP A 139 3.96 3.07 9.65
C ASP A 139 3.86 4.59 9.89
N ILE A 140 3.64 4.96 11.14
CA ILE A 140 3.44 6.35 11.55
C ILE A 140 4.71 7.01 12.13
N PHE A 141 5.80 6.26 12.39
CA PHE A 141 7.02 6.78 13.04
C PHE A 141 8.32 6.52 12.28
N THR A 142 8.53 5.31 11.75
CA THR A 142 9.81 4.93 11.11
C THR A 142 9.87 5.33 9.63
N GLY A 143 8.70 5.64 9.04
CA GLY A 143 8.58 5.99 7.63
C GLY A 143 8.72 4.79 6.70
N ALA A 144 8.47 3.58 7.22
CA ALA A 144 8.39 2.37 6.41
C ALA A 144 7.27 2.51 5.34
N PRO A 145 7.41 1.81 4.21
CA PRO A 145 6.44 1.90 3.12
C PRO A 145 5.10 1.31 3.53
N THR A 146 4.00 1.93 3.07
CA THR A 146 2.65 1.38 3.22
C THR A 146 2.58 -0.01 2.59
N ASN A 147 1.97 -0.96 3.30
CA ASN A 147 1.74 -2.31 2.81
C ASN A 147 0.26 -2.71 2.87
N VAL A 148 -0.19 -3.53 1.93
CA VAL A 148 -1.56 -4.05 1.89
C VAL A 148 -1.55 -5.56 1.93
N VAL A 149 -2.16 -6.11 2.97
CA VAL A 149 -2.15 -7.54 3.29
C VAL A 149 -3.59 -8.07 3.28
N GLU A 150 -3.81 -9.24 2.68
CA GLU A 150 -5.09 -9.94 2.82
C GLU A 150 -5.06 -10.81 4.07
N LEU A 151 -6.14 -10.75 4.85
CA LEU A 151 -6.33 -11.57 6.05
C LEU A 151 -7.18 -12.80 5.72
N THR A 152 -6.78 -13.55 4.69
CA THR A 152 -7.26 -14.92 4.51
C THR A 152 -6.54 -15.87 5.46
#